data_AF-A0A931QNJ9-F1
#
_entry.id   AF-A0A931QNJ9-F1
#
_cell.length_a   1.000
_cell.length_b   1.000
_cell.length_c   1.000
_cell.angle_alpha   90.00
_cell.angle_beta   90.00
_cell.angle_gamma   90.00
#
_symmetry.space_group_name_H-M   'P 1'
#
loop_
_entity.id
_entity.type
_entity.pdbx_description
1 polymer ?
#
loop_
_entity_poly.entity_id
_entity_poly.type
_entity_poly.pdbx_seq_one_letter_code
_entity_poly.pdbx_strand_id
1 'polypeptide(L)'
;MQFKELIVEKVKEKFGESLQDVNEFRGDLSLTIHKDKILQLAEFLHNDSELAFTMCKDVTAIDWAVRKNRFTVVYHLLSLKNNFNLRVKANLENEPYTIESVTSVWRSADWYERETYDMYGIVFENHPDLRRMYMPEGFEYYPLRKDFPVLGIPGSLPLPNKTE
;
A
#
# COMPACT_ATOMS: atom_id res chain seq x y z
N MET A 1 -22.88 8.73 -5.85
CA MET A 1 -22.51 8.43 -7.25
C MET A 1 -21.66 9.55 -7.81
N GLN A 2 -22.16 10.79 -7.87
CA GLN A 2 -21.43 11.95 -8.40
C GLN A 2 -19.97 12.14 -7.91
N PHE A 3 -19.67 11.98 -6.62
CA PHE A 3 -18.29 12.19 -6.14
C PHE A 3 -17.30 11.13 -6.65
N LYS A 4 -17.76 9.89 -6.88
CA LYS A 4 -16.92 8.82 -7.45
C LYS A 4 -16.58 9.09 -8.91
N GLU A 5 -17.60 9.49 -9.67
CA GLU A 5 -17.48 9.89 -11.07
C GLU A 5 -16.47 11.05 -11.17
N LEU A 6 -16.61 12.06 -10.32
CA LEU A 6 -15.66 13.18 -10.24
C LEU A 6 -14.21 12.73 -9.98
N ILE A 7 -13.99 11.83 -9.02
CA ILE A 7 -12.65 11.28 -8.74
C ILE A 7 -12.10 10.59 -10.00
N VAL A 8 -12.89 9.72 -10.62
CA VAL A 8 -12.46 8.93 -11.78
C VAL A 8 -12.17 9.84 -12.97
N GLU A 9 -13.01 10.83 -13.24
CA GLU A 9 -12.81 11.81 -14.33
C GLU A 9 -11.52 12.59 -14.12
N LYS A 10 -11.33 13.19 -12.95
CA LYS A 10 -10.13 13.96 -12.62
C LYS A 10 -8.85 13.13 -12.69
N VAL A 11 -8.90 11.90 -12.18
CA VAL A 11 -7.73 10.99 -12.23
C VAL A 11 -7.46 10.55 -13.67
N LYS A 12 -8.48 10.26 -14.48
CA LYS A 12 -8.30 9.91 -15.90
C LYS A 12 -7.72 11.07 -16.71
N GLU A 13 -8.15 12.29 -16.45
CA GLU A 13 -7.65 13.48 -17.15
C GLU A 13 -6.15 13.68 -16.93
N LYS A 14 -5.66 13.49 -15.69
CA LYS A 14 -4.25 13.72 -15.34
C LYS A 14 -3.34 12.49 -15.47
N PHE A 15 -3.87 11.30 -15.23
CA PHE A 15 -3.10 10.06 -15.10
C PHE A 15 -3.59 8.94 -16.02
N GLY A 16 -4.38 9.26 -17.06
CA GLY A 16 -5.04 8.27 -17.92
C GLY A 16 -4.13 7.17 -18.46
N GLU A 17 -2.90 7.50 -18.87
CA GLU A 17 -1.92 6.52 -19.36
C GLU A 17 -1.38 5.59 -18.27
N SER A 18 -1.37 6.05 -17.02
CA SER A 18 -0.83 5.32 -15.87
C SER A 18 -1.93 4.60 -15.07
N LEU A 19 -3.20 4.92 -15.31
CA LEU A 19 -4.35 4.28 -14.68
C LEU A 19 -4.62 2.93 -15.34
N GLN A 20 -4.35 1.84 -14.62
CA GLN A 20 -4.44 0.48 -15.12
C GLN A 20 -5.85 -0.11 -14.99
N ASP A 21 -6.55 0.18 -13.88
CA ASP A 21 -7.88 -0.38 -13.61
C ASP A 21 -8.70 0.55 -12.70
N VAL A 22 -10.02 0.53 -12.88
CA VAL A 22 -10.99 1.22 -12.03
C VAL A 22 -12.08 0.21 -11.67
N ASN A 23 -12.18 -0.12 -10.39
CA ASN A 23 -13.11 -1.11 -9.90
C ASN A 23 -14.01 -0.53 -8.81
N GLU A 24 -15.32 -0.75 -8.92
CA GLU A 24 -16.27 -0.46 -7.88
C GLU A 24 -16.90 -1.77 -7.36
N PHE A 25 -16.84 -1.97 -6.05
CA PHE A 25 -17.49 -3.10 -5.41
C PHE A 25 -18.17 -2.68 -4.10
N ARG A 26 -19.49 -2.92 -4.01
CA ARG A 26 -20.30 -2.64 -2.80
C ARG A 26 -20.15 -1.22 -2.25
N GLY A 27 -19.94 -0.25 -3.13
CA GLY A 27 -19.77 1.15 -2.73
C GLY A 27 -18.31 1.60 -2.55
N ASP A 28 -17.35 0.68 -2.53
CA ASP A 28 -15.93 1.01 -2.45
C ASP A 28 -15.34 1.22 -3.84
N LEU A 29 -14.71 2.39 -4.05
CA LEU A 29 -13.96 2.70 -5.26
C LEU A 29 -12.50 2.29 -5.09
N SER A 30 -11.99 1.50 -6.02
CA SER A 30 -10.59 1.10 -6.12
C SER A 30 -9.98 1.58 -7.44
N LEU A 31 -8.85 2.26 -7.37
CA LEU A 31 -8.05 2.67 -8.52
C LEU A 31 -6.75 1.88 -8.52
N THR A 32 -6.37 1.31 -9.65
CA THR A 32 -5.06 0.70 -9.83
C THR A 32 -4.22 1.59 -10.73
N ILE A 33 -3.08 2.06 -10.24
CA ILE A 33 -2.17 2.96 -10.97
C ILE A 33 -0.78 2.31 -11.08
N HIS A 34 -0.04 2.69 -12.12
CA HIS A 34 1.37 2.36 -12.25
C HIS A 34 2.17 2.88 -11.04
N LYS A 35 3.07 2.04 -10.50
CA LYS A 35 3.82 2.34 -9.27
C LYS A 35 4.57 3.67 -9.33
N ASP A 36 5.12 4.01 -10.49
CA ASP A 36 5.94 5.22 -10.70
C ASP A 36 5.14 6.53 -10.63
N LYS A 37 3.81 6.45 -10.55
CA LYS A 37 2.92 7.61 -10.42
C LYS A 37 2.27 7.71 -9.06
N ILE A 38 2.63 6.86 -8.11
CA ILE A 38 1.95 6.81 -6.81
C ILE A 38 2.10 8.11 -6.02
N LEU A 39 3.30 8.70 -5.97
CA LEU A 39 3.55 9.94 -5.25
C LEU A 39 2.83 11.12 -5.92
N GLN A 40 2.92 11.22 -7.24
CA GLN A 40 2.24 12.25 -8.02
C GLN A 40 0.71 12.17 -7.85
N LEU A 41 0.15 10.95 -7.84
CA LEU A 41 -1.25 10.73 -7.54
C LEU A 41 -1.59 11.12 -6.10
N ALA A 42 -0.75 10.74 -5.12
CA ALA A 42 -0.94 11.08 -3.72
C ALA A 42 -0.99 12.60 -3.50
N GLU A 43 -0.02 13.34 -4.05
CA GLU A 43 0.02 14.80 -4.04
C GLU A 43 -1.23 15.40 -4.67
N PHE A 44 -1.66 14.88 -5.81
CA PHE A 44 -2.86 15.36 -6.49
C PHE A 44 -4.14 15.13 -5.65
N LEU A 45 -4.32 13.92 -5.12
CA LEU A 45 -5.48 13.56 -4.30
C LEU A 45 -5.55 14.37 -3.00
N HIS A 46 -4.39 14.68 -2.42
CA HIS A 46 -4.28 15.50 -1.22
C HIS A 46 -4.54 16.99 -1.50
N ASN A 47 -3.90 17.55 -2.53
CA ASN A 47 -3.86 18.99 -2.77
C ASN A 47 -5.08 19.53 -3.55
N ASP A 48 -5.81 18.67 -4.28
CA ASP A 48 -7.04 19.10 -4.96
C ASP A 48 -8.13 19.44 -3.94
N SER A 49 -8.59 20.69 -3.95
CA SER A 49 -9.54 21.20 -2.95
C SER A 49 -10.93 20.56 -3.01
N GLU A 50 -11.30 19.96 -4.15
CA GLU A 50 -12.58 19.25 -4.28
C GLU A 50 -12.44 17.81 -3.78
N LEU A 51 -11.31 17.15 -4.04
CA LEU A 51 -11.05 15.78 -3.58
C LEU A 51 -10.68 15.71 -2.10
N ALA A 52 -9.68 16.50 -1.69
CA ALA A 52 -9.23 16.70 -0.32
C ALA A 52 -9.02 15.40 0.49
N PHE A 53 -8.23 14.46 -0.05
CA PHE A 53 -7.84 13.25 0.67
C PHE A 53 -6.77 13.56 1.71
N THR A 54 -7.19 14.15 2.82
CA THR A 54 -6.30 14.67 3.87
C THR A 54 -5.73 13.60 4.80
N MET A 55 -6.27 12.37 4.78
CA MET A 55 -5.87 11.32 5.71
C MET A 55 -5.54 10.01 5.01
N CYS A 56 -4.32 9.52 5.20
CA CYS A 56 -3.94 8.13 4.90
C CYS A 56 -4.28 7.25 6.11
N LYS A 57 -5.22 6.33 5.93
CA LYS A 57 -5.73 5.42 6.97
C LYS A 57 -4.86 4.19 7.17
N ASP A 58 -4.30 3.68 6.07
CA ASP A 58 -3.57 2.42 6.06
C ASP A 58 -2.76 2.30 4.77
N VAL A 59 -1.61 1.66 4.88
CA VAL A 59 -0.77 1.21 3.75
C VAL A 59 -0.41 -0.23 4.03
N THR A 60 -0.81 -1.11 3.12
CA THR A 60 -0.55 -2.55 3.25
C THR A 60 -0.15 -3.13 1.90
N ALA A 61 0.21 -4.40 1.87
CA ALA A 61 0.50 -5.09 0.62
C ALA A 61 -0.20 -6.44 0.54
N ILE A 62 -0.36 -6.92 -0.70
CA ILE A 62 -0.91 -8.23 -1.03
C ILE A 62 0.18 -9.01 -1.75
N ASP A 63 0.52 -10.20 -1.24
CA ASP A 63 1.33 -11.19 -1.96
C ASP A 63 0.42 -12.16 -2.72
N TRP A 64 0.42 -12.05 -4.05
CA TRP A 64 -0.33 -12.92 -4.96
C TRP A 64 0.39 -14.24 -5.28
N ALA A 65 1.56 -14.49 -4.69
CA ALA A 65 2.42 -15.67 -4.84
C ALA A 65 2.88 -15.97 -6.28
N VAL A 66 1.98 -16.38 -7.17
CA VAL A 66 2.31 -16.95 -8.50
C VAL A 66 2.06 -15.95 -9.64
N ARG A 67 1.48 -14.78 -9.36
CA ARG A 67 1.24 -13.77 -10.39
C ARG A 67 2.53 -13.07 -10.80
N LYS A 68 2.62 -12.67 -12.08
CA LYS A 68 3.72 -11.85 -12.62
C LYS A 68 3.98 -10.61 -11.76
N ASN A 69 2.91 -9.92 -11.38
CA ASN A 69 2.97 -8.81 -10.44
C ASN A 69 2.70 -9.36 -9.04
N ARG A 70 3.75 -9.91 -8.42
CA ARG A 70 3.64 -10.67 -7.16
C ARG A 70 3.06 -9.82 -6.04
N PHE A 71 3.55 -8.60 -5.88
CA PHE A 71 3.12 -7.70 -4.81
C PHE A 71 2.23 -6.59 -5.34
N THR A 72 1.16 -6.28 -4.60
CA THR A 72 0.35 -5.07 -4.80
C THR A 72 0.37 -4.26 -3.51
N VAL A 73 0.87 -3.03 -3.55
CA VAL A 73 0.73 -2.08 -2.43
C VAL A 73 -0.66 -1.44 -2.51
N VAL A 74 -1.34 -1.35 -1.38
CA VAL A 74 -2.71 -0.84 -1.24
C VAL A 74 -2.71 0.30 -0.23
N TYR A 75 -3.18 1.45 -0.68
CA TYR A 75 -3.35 2.65 0.12
C TYR A 75 -4.83 2.86 0.38
N HIS A 76 -5.17 3.10 1.64
CA HIS A 76 -6.51 3.47 2.07
C HIS A 76 -6.52 4.96 2.43
N LEU A 77 -7.26 5.74 1.66
CA LEU A 77 -7.32 7.19 1.79
C LEU A 77 -8.71 7.62 2.21
N LEU A 78 -8.81 8.63 3.07
CA LEU A 78 -10.06 9.25 3.49
C LEU A 78 -10.04 10.74 3.15
N SER A 79 -11.08 11.17 2.45
CA SER A 79 -11.45 12.58 2.36
C SER A 79 -12.37 12.93 3.52
N LEU A 80 -11.89 13.72 4.48
CA LEU A 80 -12.69 14.17 5.61
C LEU A 80 -13.79 15.13 5.17
N LYS A 81 -13.51 15.98 4.18
CA LYS A 81 -14.46 16.96 3.63
C LYS A 81 -15.67 16.29 2.99
N ASN A 82 -15.43 15.24 2.22
CA ASN A 82 -16.47 14.54 1.45
C ASN A 82 -16.95 13.26 2.13
N ASN A 83 -16.41 12.92 3.30
CA ASN A 83 -16.65 11.68 4.04
C ASN A 83 -16.58 10.43 3.14
N PHE A 84 -15.51 10.33 2.35
CA PHE A 84 -15.38 9.31 1.31
C PHE A 84 -14.05 8.56 1.39
N ASN A 85 -14.11 7.22 1.31
CA ASN A 85 -12.94 6.35 1.30
C ASN A 85 -12.56 5.97 -0.12
N LEU A 86 -11.28 6.09 -0.45
CA LEU A 86 -10.71 5.67 -1.72
C LEU A 86 -9.63 4.62 -1.47
N ARG A 87 -9.64 3.56 -2.26
CA ARG A 87 -8.57 2.57 -2.28
C ARG A 87 -7.71 2.80 -3.52
N VAL A 88 -6.41 2.96 -3.32
CA VAL A 88 -5.44 3.06 -4.43
C VAL A 88 -4.54 1.85 -4.37
N LYS A 89 -4.28 1.22 -5.52
CA LYS A 89 -3.45 0.03 -5.66
C LYS A 89 -2.32 0.30 -6.63
N ALA A 90 -1.12 -0.17 -6.30
CA ALA A 90 0.03 -0.15 -7.19
C ALA A 90 0.63 -1.55 -7.27
N ASN A 91 0.69 -2.10 -8.48
CA ASN A 91 1.30 -3.41 -8.73
C ASN A 91 2.81 -3.28 -8.89
N LEU A 92 3.57 -4.20 -8.29
CA LEU A 92 5.02 -4.27 -8.40
C LEU A 92 5.40 -5.44 -9.30
N GLU A 93 6.11 -5.14 -10.39
CA GLU A 93 6.30 -6.10 -11.49
C GLU A 93 7.63 -6.85 -11.41
N ASN A 94 8.67 -6.29 -10.78
CA ASN A 94 10.02 -6.86 -10.77
C ASN A 94 10.74 -6.67 -9.42
N GLU A 95 11.69 -7.56 -9.12
CA GLU A 95 12.64 -7.38 -8.02
C GLU A 95 13.78 -6.42 -8.44
N PRO A 96 14.27 -5.54 -7.55
CA PRO A 96 13.78 -5.31 -6.19
C PRO A 96 12.39 -4.64 -6.19
N TYR A 97 11.52 -5.10 -5.28
CA TYR A 97 10.17 -4.55 -5.14
C TYR A 97 10.24 -3.17 -4.46
N THR A 98 10.30 -2.12 -5.27
CA THR A 98 10.39 -0.73 -4.79
C THR A 98 9.20 0.11 -5.24
N ILE A 99 8.86 1.10 -4.42
CA ILE A 99 7.83 2.10 -4.68
C ILE A 99 8.19 3.41 -3.99
N GLU A 100 7.78 4.57 -4.53
CA GLU A 100 8.00 5.84 -3.84
C GLU A 100 7.16 5.93 -2.56
N SER A 101 7.79 6.41 -1.49
CA SER A 101 7.13 6.73 -0.22
C SER A 101 6.14 7.88 -0.39
N VAL A 102 4.99 7.80 0.28
CA VAL A 102 4.01 8.88 0.35
C VAL A 102 4.07 9.64 1.69
N THR A 103 5.12 9.42 2.49
CA THR A 103 5.35 10.10 3.77
C THR A 103 5.46 11.62 3.67
N SER A 104 5.94 12.12 2.51
CA SER A 104 5.99 13.56 2.21
C SER A 104 4.61 14.20 2.07
N VAL A 105 3.59 13.41 1.69
CA VAL A 105 2.20 13.84 1.55
C VAL A 105 1.43 13.60 2.86
N TRP A 106 1.49 12.36 3.37
CA TRP A 106 0.84 11.98 4.62
C TRP A 106 1.87 11.46 5.60
N ARG A 107 2.16 12.24 6.65
CA ARG A 107 3.06 11.82 7.71
C ARG A 107 2.60 10.55 8.44
N SER A 108 1.31 10.22 8.41
CA SER A 108 0.79 8.98 8.97
C SER A 108 1.28 7.72 8.23
N ALA A 109 1.71 7.84 6.97
CA ALA A 109 2.19 6.71 6.18
C ALA A 109 3.49 6.09 6.71
N ASP A 110 4.29 6.84 7.49
CA ASP A 110 5.60 6.41 8.01
C ASP A 110 5.53 5.04 8.69
N TRP A 111 4.60 4.87 9.63
CA TRP A 111 4.44 3.61 10.36
C TRP A 111 3.95 2.47 9.46
N TYR A 112 3.01 2.73 8.56
CA TYR A 112 2.43 1.72 7.68
C TYR A 112 3.41 1.25 6.59
N GLU A 113 4.23 2.16 6.05
CA GLU A 113 5.27 1.83 5.09
C GLU A 113 6.37 1.00 5.73
N ARG A 114 6.75 1.30 6.99
CA ARG A 114 7.68 0.48 7.77
C ARG A 114 7.14 -0.91 8.10
N GLU A 115 5.87 -1.00 8.47
CA GLU A 115 5.19 -2.30 8.66
C GLU A 115 5.18 -3.11 7.36
N THR A 116 4.84 -2.48 6.24
CA THR A 116 4.81 -3.14 4.93
C THR A 116 6.21 -3.60 4.51
N TYR A 117 7.26 -2.81 4.79
CA TYR A 117 8.65 -3.22 4.62
C TYR A 117 9.01 -4.42 5.50
N ASP A 118 8.69 -4.39 6.79
CA ASP A 118 9.06 -5.45 7.73
C ASP A 118 8.36 -6.79 7.43
N MET A 119 7.09 -6.72 6.98
CA MET A 119 6.25 -7.89 6.75
C MET A 119 6.33 -8.47 5.33
N TYR A 120 6.51 -7.62 4.32
CA TYR A 120 6.53 -8.02 2.90
C TYR A 120 7.85 -7.71 2.19
N GLY A 121 8.76 -6.94 2.78
CA GLY A 121 10.05 -6.60 2.18
C GLY A 121 9.97 -5.69 0.97
N ILE A 122 8.94 -4.85 0.92
CA ILE A 122 8.77 -3.82 -0.11
C ILE A 122 9.52 -2.57 0.35
N VAL A 123 10.41 -2.07 -0.51
CA VAL A 123 11.25 -0.92 -0.19
C VAL A 123 10.56 0.36 -0.62
N PHE A 124 10.35 1.27 0.32
CA PHE A 124 9.80 2.60 0.07
C PHE A 124 10.93 3.60 -0.16
N GLU A 125 11.10 4.05 -1.40
CA GLU A 125 12.11 5.02 -1.78
C GLU A 125 11.78 6.41 -1.21
N ASN A 126 12.81 7.16 -0.79
CA ASN A 126 12.70 8.48 -0.15
C ASN A 126 11.96 8.49 1.21
N HIS A 127 11.76 7.33 1.84
CA HIS A 127 11.24 7.24 3.20
C HIS A 127 12.25 7.78 4.24
N PRO A 128 11.84 8.59 5.24
CA PRO A 128 12.75 9.22 6.21
C PRO A 128 13.50 8.24 7.13
N ASP A 129 12.84 7.20 7.66
CA ASP A 129 13.45 6.17 8.52
C ASP A 129 12.90 4.77 8.18
N LEU A 130 13.34 4.19 7.07
CA LEU A 130 12.88 2.86 6.66
C LEU A 130 13.68 1.76 7.39
N ARG A 131 13.11 1.24 8.47
CA ARG A 131 13.66 0.11 9.24
C ARG A 131 12.55 -0.81 9.75
N ARG A 132 12.93 -2.04 10.12
CA ARG A 132 12.03 -3.03 10.72
C ARG A 132 11.27 -2.43 11.91
N MET A 133 10.01 -2.83 12.08
CA MET A 133 9.11 -2.27 13.09
C MET A 133 8.74 -3.29 14.16
N TYR A 134 8.48 -4.53 13.77
CA TYR A 134 8.07 -5.62 14.66
C TYR A 134 9.16 -6.68 14.81
N MET A 135 9.83 -7.04 13.72
CA MET A 135 10.82 -8.11 13.73
C MET A 135 12.17 -7.64 14.29
N PRO A 136 12.95 -8.54 14.92
CA PRO A 136 14.32 -8.25 15.34
C PRO A 136 15.18 -7.77 14.16
N GLU A 137 16.16 -6.91 14.43
CA GLU A 137 17.02 -6.29 13.39
C GLU A 137 17.74 -7.32 12.51
N GLY A 138 18.17 -8.44 13.08
CA GLY A 138 18.84 -9.53 12.36
C GLY A 138 17.90 -10.54 11.69
N PHE A 139 16.59 -10.30 11.67
CA PHE A 139 15.66 -11.21 11.00
C PHE A 139 15.81 -11.08 9.48
N GLU A 140 16.02 -12.17 8.76
CA GLU A 140 16.31 -12.14 7.32
C GLU A 140 15.05 -12.29 6.45
N TYR A 141 13.93 -12.73 7.04
CA TYR A 141 12.72 -13.10 6.32
C TYR A 141 11.61 -12.05 6.47
N TYR A 142 10.50 -12.29 5.76
CA TYR A 142 9.33 -11.42 5.69
C TYR A 142 8.07 -12.25 6.00
N PRO A 143 7.53 -12.18 7.24
CA PRO A 143 6.55 -13.14 7.74
C PRO A 143 5.23 -13.25 6.96
N LEU A 144 4.76 -12.18 6.31
CA LEU A 144 3.47 -12.18 5.61
C LEU A 144 3.55 -12.62 4.15
N ARG A 145 4.75 -12.92 3.65
CA ARG A 145 4.90 -13.51 2.32
C ARG A 145 4.40 -14.95 2.30
N LYS A 146 3.84 -15.38 1.17
CA LYS A 146 3.23 -16.71 1.03
C LYS A 146 4.25 -17.86 1.01
N ASP A 147 5.52 -17.58 0.82
CA ASP A 147 6.63 -18.53 0.94
C ASP A 147 7.09 -18.74 2.39
N PHE A 148 6.70 -17.87 3.33
CA PHE A 148 7.11 -17.99 4.73
C PHE A 148 6.28 -19.07 5.46
N PRO A 149 6.93 -20.01 6.19
CA PRO A 149 6.21 -21.06 6.92
C PRO A 149 5.41 -20.50 8.09
N VAL A 150 4.17 -20.98 8.26
CA VAL A 150 3.24 -20.51 9.31
C VAL A 150 3.80 -20.72 10.73
N LEU A 151 4.52 -21.82 10.96
CA LEU A 151 5.12 -22.14 12.27
C LEU A 151 6.47 -21.43 12.49
N GLY A 152 6.85 -20.52 11.60
CA GLY A 152 8.17 -19.92 11.58
C GLY A 152 9.22 -20.86 11.01
N ILE A 153 10.47 -20.40 11.02
CA ILE A 153 11.61 -21.14 10.49
C ILE A 153 11.80 -22.39 11.36
N PRO A 154 11.90 -23.60 10.77
CA PRO A 154 12.15 -24.82 11.53
C PRO A 154 13.38 -24.66 12.44
N GLY A 155 13.20 -24.87 13.74
CA GLY A 155 14.28 -24.77 14.74
C GLY A 155 14.49 -23.39 15.36
N SER A 156 13.65 -22.39 15.05
CA SER A 156 13.79 -21.03 15.61
C SER A 156 13.40 -20.95 17.10
N LEU A 157 12.19 -21.37 17.46
CA LEU A 157 11.71 -21.41 18.85
C LEU A 157 10.76 -22.60 19.08
N PRO A 158 10.80 -23.27 20.25
CA PRO A 158 9.79 -24.26 20.60
C PRO A 158 8.44 -23.54 20.74
N LEU A 159 7.39 -24.12 20.15
CA LEU A 159 6.03 -23.60 20.33
C LEU A 159 5.65 -23.71 21.80
N PRO A 160 4.94 -22.72 22.37
CA PRO A 160 4.37 -22.87 23.71
C PRO A 160 3.49 -24.12 23.74
N ASN A 161 3.55 -24.85 24.85
CA ASN A 161 2.68 -26.02 25.05
C ASN A 161 1.23 -25.58 24.84
N LYS A 162 0.47 -26.32 24.02
CA LYS A 162 -0.97 -26.13 23.95
C LYS A 162 -1.52 -26.31 25.37
N THR A 163 -2.11 -25.27 25.95
CA THR A 163 -2.99 -25.43 27.10
C THR A 163 -4.16 -26.31 26.64
N GLU A 164 -4.34 -27.44 27.34
CA GLU A 164 -5.46 -28.36 27.16
C GLU A 164 -6.83 -27.67 27.33
#